data_AF-A0A9D7BBG0-F1
#
_entry.id   AF-A0A9D7BBG0-F1
#
_cell.length_a   1.000
_cell.length_b   1.000
_cell.length_c   1.000
_cell.angle_alpha   90.00
_cell.angle_beta   90.00
_cell.angle_gamma   90.00
#
_symmetry.space_group_name_H-M   'P 1'
#
loop_
_entity.id
_entity.type
_entity.pdbx_description
1 polymer ?
#
loop_
_entity_poly.entity_id
_entity_poly.type
_entity_poly.pdbx_seq_one_letter_code
_entity_poly.pdbx_strand_id
1 'polypeptide(L)'
;MIKHLHFALLTVLPFGLLAQTQVRITTPAALVARPDLGQDAPAQAGLKAAGISPEGIADALRLSEPQALPAGLRTDSARSANAGALRNYTAYLVCEYSSDEGAMSIVSVPAVFNIHMPEDLRAKEDFYLVVRAGGVEAVDATALRGPPSKGPAWQRLRPARILRPDAVYATYDLADDAEALAALDKQGLSKAEIDAVVFRSHERNWPEGIDTFEKRYPKLKLFRKYKAFRLARWADKVLVVIPLKPIGRRLLAFAPSSMCTWCSMRRP
;
A
#
# COMPACT_ATOMS: atom_id res chain seq x y z
N MET A 1 -42.18 -36.83 47.79
CA MET A 1 -40.74 -36.68 47.47
C MET A 1 -40.60 -36.24 46.02
N ILE A 2 -40.57 -34.93 45.78
CA ILE A 2 -40.54 -34.34 44.43
C ILE A 2 -39.10 -33.92 44.15
N LYS A 3 -38.50 -34.52 43.12
CA LYS A 3 -37.09 -34.34 42.75
C LYS A 3 -36.89 -32.97 42.07
N HIS A 4 -36.00 -32.16 42.63
CA HIS A 4 -35.51 -30.93 42.02
C HIS A 4 -34.65 -31.26 40.79
N LEU A 5 -35.16 -30.98 39.59
CA LEU A 5 -34.39 -31.04 38.35
C LEU A 5 -33.76 -29.67 38.12
N HIS A 6 -32.46 -29.54 38.43
CA HIS A 6 -31.68 -28.35 38.14
C HIS A 6 -31.38 -28.31 36.63
N PHE A 7 -32.04 -27.39 35.93
CA PHE A 7 -31.77 -27.09 34.53
C PHE A 7 -30.56 -26.15 34.48
N ALA A 8 -29.38 -26.72 34.26
CA ALA A 8 -28.16 -25.96 34.01
C ALA A 8 -28.26 -25.32 32.61
N LEU A 9 -28.69 -24.07 32.56
CA LEU A 9 -28.69 -23.26 31.35
C LEU A 9 -27.24 -22.86 31.02
N LEU A 10 -26.58 -23.67 30.21
CA LEU A 10 -25.25 -23.40 29.67
C LEU A 10 -25.40 -22.39 28.53
N THR A 11 -25.36 -21.10 28.85
CA THR A 11 -25.28 -20.01 27.87
C THR A 11 -23.91 -20.02 27.23
N VAL A 12 -23.78 -20.77 26.12
CA VAL A 12 -22.66 -20.64 25.19
C VAL A 12 -22.83 -19.29 24.48
N LEU A 13 -22.19 -18.25 25.02
CA LEU A 13 -22.01 -16.98 24.31
C LEU A 13 -21.10 -17.26 23.10
N PRO A 14 -21.58 -17.08 21.86
CA PRO A 14 -20.69 -17.10 20.72
C PRO A 14 -19.80 -15.87 20.82
N PHE A 15 -18.51 -16.07 21.10
CA PHE A 15 -17.48 -15.09 20.78
C PHE A 15 -17.50 -14.93 19.27
N GLY A 16 -18.37 -14.05 18.77
CA GLY A 16 -18.29 -13.54 17.43
C GLY A 16 -16.98 -12.79 17.32
N LEU A 17 -15.95 -13.45 16.78
CA LEU A 17 -14.87 -12.77 16.09
C LEU A 17 -15.54 -11.99 14.96
N LEU A 18 -15.99 -10.78 15.26
CA LEU A 18 -16.47 -9.86 14.25
C LEU A 18 -15.30 -9.64 13.30
N ALA A 19 -15.40 -10.22 12.11
CA ALA A 19 -14.49 -9.94 11.03
C ALA A 19 -14.52 -8.42 10.81
N GLN A 20 -13.45 -7.72 11.19
CA GLN A 20 -13.36 -6.28 11.01
C GLN A 20 -13.56 -5.98 9.52
N THR A 21 -14.48 -5.08 9.21
CA THR A 21 -14.80 -4.72 7.82
C THR A 21 -13.58 -4.05 7.20
N GLN A 22 -12.99 -4.68 6.19
CA GLN A 22 -11.94 -4.04 5.41
C GLN A 22 -12.53 -2.83 4.67
N VAL A 23 -11.83 -1.70 4.72
CA VAL A 23 -12.24 -0.47 4.06
C VAL A 23 -11.14 0.08 3.16
N ARG A 24 -11.54 0.81 2.14
CA ARG A 24 -10.67 1.58 1.25
C ARG A 24 -10.90 3.06 1.49
N ILE A 25 -9.82 3.80 1.69
CA ILE A 25 -9.86 5.27 1.72
C ILE A 25 -10.02 5.75 0.27
N THR A 26 -11.20 6.28 -0.08
CA THR A 26 -11.51 6.72 -1.44
C THR A 26 -11.25 8.21 -1.64
N THR A 27 -11.47 8.99 -0.58
CA THR A 27 -11.31 10.44 -0.58
C THR A 27 -10.25 10.86 0.44
N PRO A 28 -8.96 10.95 0.04
CA PRO A 28 -7.88 11.40 0.91
C PRO A 28 -8.13 12.75 1.60
N ALA A 29 -8.85 13.66 0.92
CA ALA A 29 -9.22 14.97 1.47
C ALA A 29 -10.22 14.89 2.65
N ALA A 30 -10.86 13.74 2.86
CA ALA A 30 -11.76 13.51 3.99
C ALA A 30 -11.01 13.13 5.28
N LEU A 31 -9.69 12.95 5.24
CA LEU A 31 -8.88 12.70 6.42
C LEU A 31 -8.90 13.91 7.36
N VAL A 32 -9.23 13.68 8.62
CA VAL A 32 -9.12 14.69 9.67
C VAL A 32 -7.65 14.85 10.03
N ALA A 33 -7.12 16.06 9.85
CA ALA A 33 -5.69 16.35 9.96
C ALA A 33 -5.10 16.10 11.35
N ARG A 34 -5.90 16.37 12.39
CA ARG A 34 -5.54 16.32 13.81
C ARG A 34 -6.78 15.92 14.62
N PRO A 35 -7.16 14.64 14.62
CA PRO A 35 -8.29 14.21 15.42
C PRO A 35 -7.90 14.26 16.90
N ASP A 36 -8.60 15.05 17.70
CA ASP A 36 -8.46 15.03 19.16
C ASP A 36 -9.41 13.99 19.75
N LEU A 37 -9.08 12.72 19.54
CA LEU A 37 -9.88 11.60 20.05
C LEU A 37 -9.99 11.63 21.59
N GLY A 38 -9.05 12.30 22.27
CA GLY A 38 -9.01 12.41 23.73
C GLY A 38 -10.10 13.33 24.30
N GLN A 39 -10.51 14.33 23.53
CA GLN A 39 -11.60 15.24 23.88
C GLN A 39 -12.92 14.89 23.17
N ASP A 40 -12.89 14.04 22.15
CA ASP A 40 -14.06 13.60 21.39
C ASP A 40 -14.83 12.48 22.11
N ALA A 41 -15.77 12.88 22.99
CA ALA A 41 -16.61 11.94 23.73
C ALA A 41 -17.43 10.99 22.83
N PRO A 42 -18.03 11.44 21.71
CA PRO A 42 -18.63 10.55 20.73
C PRO A 42 -17.68 9.49 20.17
N ALA A 43 -16.44 9.86 19.83
CA ALA A 43 -15.45 8.90 19.33
C ALA A 43 -15.11 7.83 20.38
N GLN A 44 -14.89 8.23 21.64
CA GLN A 44 -14.62 7.29 22.72
C GLN A 44 -15.80 6.37 23.01
N ALA A 45 -17.04 6.88 22.90
CA ALA A 45 -18.24 6.07 22.99
C ALA A 45 -18.33 5.06 21.83
N GLY A 46 -18.01 5.48 20.61
CA GLY A 46 -17.94 4.60 19.44
C GLY A 46 -16.93 3.47 19.59
N LEU A 47 -15.73 3.76 20.07
CA LEU A 47 -14.70 2.75 20.33
C LEU A 47 -15.13 1.76 21.42
N LYS A 48 -15.75 2.24 22.51
CA LYS A 48 -16.31 1.37 23.56
C LYS A 48 -17.43 0.48 23.01
N ALA A 49 -18.33 1.04 22.21
CA ALA A 49 -19.44 0.32 21.60
C ALA A 49 -18.96 -0.75 20.59
N ALA A 50 -17.84 -0.51 19.92
CA ALA A 50 -17.16 -1.48 19.07
C ALA A 50 -16.43 -2.59 19.85
N GLY A 51 -16.50 -2.58 21.18
CA GLY A 51 -15.90 -3.61 22.04
C GLY A 51 -14.38 -3.49 22.17
N ILE A 52 -13.80 -2.33 21.86
CA ILE A 52 -12.36 -2.09 22.02
C ILE A 52 -12.03 -1.99 23.51
N SER A 53 -10.98 -2.69 23.96
CA SER A 53 -10.55 -2.65 25.36
C SER A 53 -10.06 -1.26 25.76
N PRO A 54 -10.02 -0.91 27.05
CA PRO A 54 -9.46 0.36 27.51
C PRO A 54 -8.02 0.63 27.00
N GLU A 55 -7.20 -0.42 26.93
CA GLU A 55 -5.84 -0.35 26.39
C GLU A 55 -5.86 -0.09 24.87
N GLY A 56 -6.74 -0.78 24.13
CA GLY A 56 -6.92 -0.54 22.70
C GLY A 56 -7.45 0.86 22.39
N ILE A 57 -8.29 1.43 23.26
CA ILE A 57 -8.73 2.83 23.18
C ILE A 57 -7.55 3.76 23.40
N ALA A 58 -6.74 3.52 24.44
CA ALA A 58 -5.53 4.29 24.72
C ALA A 58 -4.53 4.24 23.56
N ASP A 59 -4.39 3.10 22.90
CA ASP A 59 -3.60 2.96 21.70
C ASP A 59 -4.21 3.72 20.51
N ALA A 60 -5.51 3.62 20.27
CA ALA A 60 -6.17 4.37 19.19
C ALA A 60 -5.99 5.89 19.35
N LEU A 61 -6.12 6.40 20.58
CA LEU A 61 -5.84 7.78 20.95
C LEU A 61 -4.40 8.16 20.58
N ARG A 62 -3.42 7.46 21.15
CA ARG A 62 -1.98 7.73 20.99
C ARG A 62 -1.52 7.59 19.53
N LEU A 63 -2.03 6.60 18.81
CA LEU A 63 -1.60 6.23 17.47
C LEU A 63 -2.38 6.93 16.35
N SER A 64 -3.36 7.78 16.70
CA SER A 64 -4.02 8.70 15.78
C SER A 64 -3.33 10.06 15.67
N GLU A 65 -2.42 10.35 16.60
CA GLU A 65 -1.69 11.63 16.67
C GLU A 65 -0.74 11.83 15.48
N PRO A 66 -0.55 13.07 14.98
CA PRO A 66 0.32 13.34 13.83
C PRO A 66 1.76 12.84 13.98
N GLN A 67 2.29 12.72 15.19
CA GLN A 67 3.64 12.23 15.43
C GLN A 67 3.76 10.71 15.25
N ALA A 68 2.68 9.96 15.51
CA ALA A 68 2.59 8.52 15.29
C ALA A 68 2.41 8.16 13.81
N LEU A 69 1.83 9.07 13.02
CA LEU A 69 1.67 8.88 11.58
C LEU A 69 3.03 8.78 10.85
N PRO A 70 3.10 8.02 9.74
CA PRO A 70 4.29 7.96 8.90
C PRO A 70 4.59 9.34 8.29
N ALA A 71 5.86 9.65 8.02
CA ALA A 71 6.33 10.98 7.64
C ALA A 71 5.54 11.60 6.47
N GLY A 72 5.18 10.80 5.48
CA GLY A 72 4.41 11.17 4.30
C GLY A 72 2.93 11.48 4.56
N LEU A 73 2.43 11.32 5.78
CA LEU A 73 1.04 11.64 6.19
C LEU A 73 0.93 12.68 7.31
N ARG A 74 2.04 13.14 7.90
CA ARG A 74 2.00 13.99 9.12
C ARG A 74 1.41 15.38 8.88
N THR A 75 1.66 15.96 7.72
CA THR A 75 1.24 17.31 7.36
C THR A 75 0.17 17.28 6.26
N ASP A 76 -0.60 18.36 6.13
CA ASP A 76 -1.56 18.51 5.02
C ASP A 76 -0.86 18.42 3.66
N SER A 77 0.28 19.09 3.52
CA SER A 77 1.08 19.04 2.28
C SER A 77 1.53 17.62 1.93
N ALA A 78 1.95 16.83 2.93
CA ALA A 78 2.39 15.46 2.73
C ALA A 78 1.20 14.56 2.34
N ARG A 79 0.05 14.71 2.99
CA ARG A 79 -1.19 13.99 2.63
C ARG A 79 -1.65 14.34 1.21
N SER A 80 -1.62 15.62 0.83
CA SER A 80 -1.97 16.05 -0.53
C SER A 80 -1.01 15.46 -1.57
N ALA A 81 0.30 15.50 -1.32
CA ALA A 81 1.30 14.91 -2.21
C ALA A 81 1.14 13.39 -2.35
N ASN A 82 0.67 12.72 -1.29
CA ASN A 82 0.51 11.27 -1.22
C ASN A 82 -0.94 10.79 -1.37
N ALA A 83 -1.86 11.64 -1.86
CA ALA A 83 -3.29 11.33 -1.98
C ALA A 83 -3.55 10.04 -2.78
N GLY A 84 -2.82 9.84 -3.89
CA GLY A 84 -2.94 8.62 -4.69
C GLY A 84 -2.45 7.35 -3.95
N ALA A 85 -1.44 7.48 -3.09
CA ALA A 85 -0.87 6.37 -2.35
C ALA A 85 -1.74 5.94 -1.16
N LEU A 86 -2.49 6.88 -0.55
CA LEU A 86 -3.42 6.59 0.54
C LEU A 86 -4.49 5.54 0.18
N ARG A 87 -4.87 5.46 -1.09
CA ARG A 87 -5.82 4.45 -1.61
C ARG A 87 -5.27 3.03 -1.59
N ASN A 88 -3.95 2.87 -1.41
CA ASN A 88 -3.26 1.58 -1.45
C ASN A 88 -3.06 0.95 -0.07
N TYR A 89 -3.42 1.65 1.01
CA TYR A 89 -3.41 1.05 2.34
C TYR A 89 -4.47 -0.06 2.46
N THR A 90 -4.09 -1.12 3.16
CA THR A 90 -5.01 -2.08 3.76
C THR A 90 -5.46 -1.48 5.08
N ALA A 91 -6.73 -1.09 5.17
CA ALA A 91 -7.33 -0.49 6.37
C ALA A 91 -8.59 -1.26 6.80
N TYR A 92 -8.93 -1.16 8.07
CA TYR A 92 -10.09 -1.82 8.68
C TYR A 92 -10.93 -0.81 9.45
N LEU A 93 -12.25 -0.87 9.29
CA LEU A 93 -13.18 -0.05 10.05
C LEU A 93 -13.19 -0.50 11.51
N VAL A 94 -12.93 0.46 12.41
CA VAL A 94 -13.00 0.23 13.86
C VAL A 94 -14.40 0.57 14.35
N CYS A 95 -14.84 1.80 14.11
CA CYS A 95 -16.18 2.25 14.43
C CYS A 95 -16.56 3.47 13.60
N GLU A 96 -17.86 3.73 13.53
CA GLU A 96 -18.43 4.97 13.02
C GLU A 96 -19.05 5.73 14.19
N TYR A 97 -18.98 7.06 14.13
CA TYR A 97 -19.52 7.93 15.15
C TYR A 97 -19.95 9.26 14.54
N SER A 98 -20.72 10.05 15.28
CA SER A 98 -21.15 11.39 14.87
C SER A 98 -20.56 12.42 15.80
N SER A 99 -19.98 13.47 15.23
CA SER A 99 -19.44 14.64 15.94
C SER A 99 -20.17 15.90 15.48
N ASP A 100 -19.85 17.05 16.08
CA ASP A 100 -20.36 18.35 15.64
C ASP A 100 -19.94 18.69 14.20
N GLU A 101 -18.85 18.08 13.71
CA GLU A 101 -18.38 18.25 12.33
C GLU A 101 -19.00 17.22 11.35
N GLY A 102 -19.95 16.42 11.81
CA GLY A 102 -20.67 15.41 11.04
C GLY A 102 -20.26 13.97 11.36
N ALA A 103 -20.71 13.06 10.50
CA ALA A 103 -20.41 11.63 10.62
C ALA A 103 -18.94 11.34 10.26
N MET A 104 -18.33 10.47 11.06
CA MET A 104 -16.91 10.14 11.05
C MET A 104 -16.72 8.64 11.16
N SER A 105 -15.58 8.15 10.66
CA SER A 105 -15.15 6.77 10.77
C SER A 105 -13.74 6.71 11.32
N ILE A 106 -13.50 5.85 12.30
CA ILE A 106 -12.15 5.52 12.78
C ILE A 106 -11.71 4.26 12.04
N VAL A 107 -10.56 4.32 11.38
CA VAL A 107 -9.97 3.18 10.67
C VAL A 107 -8.61 2.84 11.23
N SER A 108 -8.33 1.54 11.36
CA SER A 108 -7.03 1.00 11.73
C SER A 108 -6.25 0.64 10.47
N VAL A 109 -4.96 0.94 10.47
CA VAL A 109 -4.01 0.62 9.39
C VAL A 109 -2.88 -0.25 9.95
N PRO A 110 -3.00 -1.59 9.87
CA PRO A 110 -1.99 -2.47 10.45
C PRO A 110 -0.69 -2.45 9.66
N ALA A 111 0.45 -2.25 10.32
CA ALA A 111 1.76 -2.17 9.66
C ALA A 111 2.12 -3.46 8.91
N VAL A 112 1.75 -4.62 9.48
CA VAL A 112 2.04 -5.94 8.90
C VAL A 112 1.39 -6.15 7.52
N PHE A 113 0.23 -5.53 7.26
CA PHE A 113 -0.48 -5.63 5.97
C PHE A 113 -0.13 -4.51 5.00
N ASN A 114 0.79 -3.61 5.38
CA ASN A 114 1.17 -2.42 4.64
C ASN A 114 2.68 -2.32 4.38
N ILE A 115 3.39 -3.46 4.45
CA ILE A 115 4.83 -3.56 4.16
C ILE A 115 5.20 -3.19 2.72
N HIS A 116 4.23 -3.13 1.81
CA HIS A 116 4.42 -2.72 0.41
C HIS A 116 4.47 -1.20 0.23
N MET A 117 4.02 -0.43 1.22
CA MET A 117 3.99 1.03 1.14
C MET A 117 5.42 1.60 1.11
N PRO A 118 5.66 2.73 0.39
CA PRO A 118 6.93 3.47 0.42
C PRO A 118 7.41 3.78 1.84
N GLU A 119 8.72 3.96 2.03
CA GLU A 119 9.30 4.14 3.38
C GLU A 119 8.71 5.34 4.14
N ASP A 120 8.50 6.45 3.47
CA ASP A 120 7.88 7.66 4.05
C ASP A 120 6.41 7.45 4.43
N LEU A 121 5.73 6.47 3.82
CA LEU A 121 4.35 6.07 4.09
C LEU A 121 4.25 4.79 4.95
N ARG A 122 5.37 4.13 5.25
CA ARG A 122 5.37 2.89 6.01
C ARG A 122 5.55 3.19 7.50
N ALA A 123 4.50 2.97 8.26
CA ALA A 123 4.57 3.08 9.72
C ALA A 123 5.34 1.89 10.32
N LYS A 124 6.01 2.13 11.46
CA LYS A 124 6.74 1.09 12.22
C LYS A 124 5.81 0.22 13.07
N GLU A 125 4.68 0.78 13.44
CA GLU A 125 3.60 0.18 14.21
C GLU A 125 2.27 0.50 13.54
N ASP A 126 1.19 -0.13 14.02
CA ASP A 126 -0.16 0.15 13.55
C ASP A 126 -0.51 1.61 13.86
N PHE A 127 -1.38 2.21 13.05
CA PHE A 127 -1.85 3.57 13.30
C PHE A 127 -3.32 3.72 12.94
N TYR A 128 -3.93 4.78 13.46
CA TYR A 128 -5.36 5.04 13.28
C TYR A 128 -5.55 6.34 12.51
N LEU A 129 -6.58 6.35 11.66
CA LEU A 129 -6.99 7.54 10.92
C LEU A 129 -8.45 7.82 11.21
N VAL A 130 -8.80 9.11 11.30
CA VAL A 130 -10.19 9.55 11.35
C VAL A 130 -10.54 10.12 9.98
N VAL A 131 -11.64 9.63 9.41
CA VAL A 131 -12.09 9.98 8.08
C VAL A 131 -13.54 10.45 8.15
N ARG A 132 -13.85 11.59 7.52
CA ARG A 132 -15.22 12.07 7.37
C ARG A 132 -16.05 11.10 6.53
N ALA A 133 -17.36 11.09 6.75
CA ALA A 133 -18.31 10.29 6.00
C ALA A 133 -18.12 10.42 4.47
N GLY A 134 -18.25 9.30 3.76
CA GLY A 134 -17.98 9.20 2.32
C GLY A 134 -16.48 9.18 1.95
N GLY A 135 -15.57 9.27 2.92
CA GLY A 135 -14.13 9.13 2.68
C GLY A 135 -13.62 7.69 2.70
N VAL A 136 -14.44 6.75 3.17
CA VAL A 136 -14.15 5.32 3.19
C VAL A 136 -15.27 4.53 2.52
N GLU A 137 -14.91 3.43 1.87
CA GLU A 137 -15.85 2.47 1.31
C GLU A 137 -15.53 1.07 1.81
N ALA A 138 -16.55 0.30 2.17
CA ALA A 138 -16.38 -1.11 2.49
C ALA A 138 -15.84 -1.86 1.26
N VAL A 139 -14.80 -2.66 1.48
CA VAL A 139 -14.28 -3.56 0.46
C VAL A 139 -15.09 -4.84 0.57
N ASP A 140 -15.90 -5.14 -0.45
CA ASP A 140 -16.60 -6.42 -0.55
C ASP A 140 -15.60 -7.57 -0.41
N ALA A 141 -15.74 -8.36 0.66
CA ALA A 141 -14.85 -9.49 0.96
C ALA A 141 -14.83 -10.54 -0.16
N THR A 142 -15.84 -10.53 -1.04
CA THR A 142 -15.96 -11.36 -2.24
C THR A 142 -14.90 -11.06 -3.29
N ALA A 143 -14.34 -9.85 -3.30
CA ALA A 143 -13.16 -9.52 -4.09
C ALA A 143 -11.90 -9.70 -3.24
N LEU A 144 -11.64 -10.93 -2.78
CA LEU A 144 -10.31 -11.33 -2.35
C LEU A 144 -9.34 -10.87 -3.43
N ARG A 145 -8.55 -9.83 -3.14
CA ARG A 145 -7.42 -9.46 -3.98
C ARG A 145 -6.64 -10.75 -4.16
N GLY A 146 -6.58 -11.24 -5.40
CA GLY A 146 -5.68 -12.34 -5.72
C GLY A 146 -4.30 -12.00 -5.16
N PRO A 147 -3.52 -13.01 -4.72
CA PRO A 147 -2.21 -12.76 -4.13
C PRO A 147 -1.43 -11.77 -5.00
N PRO A 148 -0.77 -10.77 -4.40
CA PRO A 148 -0.10 -9.71 -5.14
C PRO A 148 0.79 -10.32 -6.22
N SER A 149 0.61 -9.88 -7.46
CA SER A 149 1.31 -10.48 -8.58
C SER A 149 2.82 -10.41 -8.37
N LYS A 150 3.49 -11.54 -8.57
CA LYS A 150 4.96 -11.61 -8.61
C LYS A 150 5.54 -10.87 -9.82
N GLY A 151 4.70 -10.23 -10.62
CA GLY A 151 5.04 -9.63 -11.91
C GLY A 151 4.98 -10.66 -13.03
N PRO A 152 5.10 -10.21 -14.28
CA PRO A 152 5.03 -11.08 -15.45
C PRO A 152 6.16 -12.12 -15.44
N ALA A 153 5.86 -13.28 -16.02
CA ALA A 153 6.78 -14.40 -16.14
C ALA A 153 7.98 -14.09 -17.05
N TRP A 154 9.02 -13.47 -16.49
CA TRP A 154 10.20 -12.99 -17.21
C TRP A 154 10.95 -14.08 -17.97
N GLN A 155 10.82 -15.35 -17.58
CA GLN A 155 11.46 -16.49 -18.25
C GLN A 155 11.04 -16.62 -19.72
N ARG A 156 9.85 -16.12 -20.09
CA ARG A 156 9.31 -16.17 -21.45
C ARG A 156 9.63 -14.91 -22.26
N LEU A 157 10.18 -13.89 -21.63
CA LEU A 157 10.47 -12.61 -22.28
C LEU A 157 11.80 -12.66 -23.03
N ARG A 158 11.93 -11.80 -24.04
CA ARG A 158 13.17 -11.71 -24.82
C ARG A 158 14.26 -11.03 -24.00
N PRO A 159 15.48 -11.58 -23.88
CA PRO A 159 16.59 -10.89 -23.24
C PRO A 159 16.87 -9.53 -23.87
N ALA A 160 17.26 -8.55 -23.05
CA ALA A 160 17.57 -7.19 -23.45
C ALA A 160 18.85 -6.71 -22.76
N ARG A 161 19.52 -5.73 -23.37
CA ARG A 161 20.70 -5.07 -22.79
C ARG A 161 20.44 -3.59 -22.64
N ILE A 162 20.76 -3.06 -21.46
CA ILE A 162 20.70 -1.62 -21.18
C ILE A 162 21.94 -0.96 -21.77
N LEU A 163 21.75 -0.13 -22.81
CA LEU A 163 22.85 0.58 -23.48
C LEU A 163 23.08 1.96 -22.88
N ARG A 164 21.99 2.70 -22.65
CA ARG A 164 21.96 4.07 -22.12
C ARG A 164 21.24 4.12 -20.77
N PRO A 165 21.95 3.81 -19.67
CA PRO A 165 21.36 3.80 -18.33
C PRO A 165 20.98 5.20 -17.82
N ASP A 166 21.60 6.23 -18.36
CA ASP A 166 21.27 7.64 -18.19
C ASP A 166 19.93 8.04 -18.82
N ALA A 167 19.44 7.29 -19.81
CA ALA A 167 18.16 7.53 -20.48
C ALA A 167 16.97 6.80 -19.82
N VAL A 168 17.10 6.44 -18.55
CA VAL A 168 16.05 5.80 -17.76
C VAL A 168 15.05 6.86 -17.29
N TYR A 169 13.75 6.64 -17.57
CA TYR A 169 12.70 7.50 -17.02
C TYR A 169 12.33 7.04 -15.60
N ALA A 170 12.82 7.76 -14.60
CA ALA A 170 12.65 7.41 -13.19
C ALA A 170 11.31 7.89 -12.61
N THR A 171 10.78 9.01 -13.12
CA THR A 171 9.54 9.66 -12.68
C THR A 171 8.41 9.49 -13.68
N TYR A 172 8.50 8.50 -14.60
CA TYR A 172 7.48 8.27 -15.61
C TYR A 172 6.24 7.65 -14.98
N ASP A 173 5.10 8.31 -15.11
CA ASP A 173 3.83 7.72 -14.67
C ASP A 173 3.26 6.81 -15.76
N LEU A 174 3.41 5.50 -15.55
CA LEU A 174 2.84 4.48 -16.41
C LEU A 174 1.32 4.34 -16.24
N ALA A 175 0.75 4.82 -15.14
CA ALA A 175 -0.69 4.75 -14.90
C ALA A 175 -1.47 5.70 -15.83
N ASP A 176 -0.86 6.84 -16.18
CA ASP A 176 -1.49 7.89 -16.97
C ASP A 176 -1.24 7.74 -18.49
N ASP A 177 -0.40 6.79 -18.90
CA ASP A 177 -0.09 6.53 -20.30
C ASP A 177 -0.95 5.40 -20.87
N ALA A 178 -2.04 5.79 -21.55
CA ALA A 178 -2.95 4.86 -22.19
C ALA A 178 -2.27 3.96 -23.25
N GLU A 179 -1.26 4.45 -23.97
CA GLU A 179 -0.51 3.63 -24.93
C GLU A 179 0.35 2.58 -24.22
N ALA A 180 0.96 2.94 -23.10
CA ALA A 180 1.72 1.99 -22.29
C ALA A 180 0.83 0.89 -21.71
N LEU A 181 -0.32 1.26 -21.14
CA LEU A 181 -1.29 0.31 -20.60
C LEU A 181 -1.81 -0.63 -21.69
N ALA A 182 -2.16 -0.11 -22.87
CA ALA A 182 -2.56 -0.93 -24.01
C ALA A 182 -1.43 -1.85 -24.49
N ALA A 183 -0.17 -1.39 -24.45
CA ALA A 183 0.98 -2.23 -24.81
C ALA A 183 1.21 -3.38 -23.81
N LEU A 184 0.97 -3.15 -22.52
CA LEU A 184 1.04 -4.19 -21.47
C LEU A 184 -0.09 -5.20 -21.60
N ASP A 185 -1.32 -4.74 -21.85
CA ASP A 185 -2.47 -5.60 -22.10
C ASP A 185 -2.26 -6.49 -23.33
N LYS A 186 -1.70 -5.93 -24.42
CA LYS A 186 -1.32 -6.68 -25.62
C LYS A 186 -0.25 -7.75 -25.38
N GLN A 187 0.57 -7.63 -24.33
CA GLN A 187 1.50 -8.69 -23.92
C GLN A 187 0.81 -9.82 -23.13
N GLY A 188 -0.51 -9.73 -22.91
CA GLY A 188 -1.31 -10.71 -22.20
C GLY A 188 -1.14 -10.64 -20.69
N LEU A 189 -0.78 -9.46 -20.15
CA LEU A 189 -0.68 -9.27 -18.71
C LEU A 189 -2.08 -9.15 -18.10
N SER A 190 -2.28 -9.82 -16.98
CA SER A 190 -3.45 -9.62 -16.14
C SER A 190 -3.44 -8.22 -15.53
N LYS A 191 -4.61 -7.70 -15.15
CA LYS A 191 -4.73 -6.41 -14.45
C LYS A 191 -3.81 -6.31 -13.23
N ALA A 192 -3.72 -7.37 -12.42
CA ALA A 192 -2.83 -7.41 -11.26
C ALA A 192 -1.34 -7.35 -11.63
N GLU A 193 -0.93 -7.91 -12.78
CA GLU A 193 0.44 -7.75 -13.29
C GLU A 193 0.70 -6.35 -13.80
N ILE A 194 -0.27 -5.74 -14.49
CA ILE A 194 -0.20 -4.35 -14.96
C ILE A 194 -0.04 -3.42 -13.76
N ASP A 195 -0.90 -3.53 -12.75
CA ASP A 195 -0.85 -2.72 -11.53
C ASP A 195 0.50 -2.86 -10.82
N ALA A 196 1.05 -4.09 -10.78
CA ALA A 196 2.37 -4.34 -10.19
C ALA A 196 3.52 -3.74 -11.01
N VAL A 197 3.41 -3.72 -12.34
CA VAL A 197 4.38 -3.06 -13.23
C VAL A 197 4.31 -1.54 -13.07
N VAL A 198 3.12 -0.95 -13.12
CA VAL A 198 2.87 0.48 -12.93
C VAL A 198 3.45 0.93 -11.59
N PHE A 199 3.12 0.23 -10.50
CA PHE A 199 3.62 0.55 -9.17
C PHE A 199 5.15 0.54 -9.12
N ARG A 200 5.81 -0.51 -9.64
CA ARG A 200 7.26 -0.70 -9.51
C ARG A 200 8.10 0.08 -10.54
N SER A 201 7.47 0.83 -11.45
CA SER A 201 8.18 1.58 -12.50
C SER A 201 8.55 3.01 -12.11
N HIS A 202 8.08 3.49 -10.97
CA HIS A 202 8.38 4.84 -10.46
C HIS A 202 9.46 4.78 -9.37
N GLU A 203 10.39 5.75 -9.35
CA GLU A 203 11.57 5.73 -8.46
C GLU A 203 11.24 5.74 -6.96
N ARG A 204 10.12 6.37 -6.57
CA ARG A 204 9.55 6.26 -5.21
C ARG A 204 9.33 4.81 -4.73
N ASN A 205 9.15 3.89 -5.67
CA ASN A 205 8.93 2.47 -5.44
C ASN A 205 10.14 1.63 -5.90
N TRP A 206 11.31 2.24 -6.09
CA TRP A 206 12.53 1.51 -6.45
C TRP A 206 13.31 1.09 -5.21
N PRO A 207 14.20 0.09 -5.36
CA PRO A 207 15.02 -0.35 -4.26
C PRO A 207 16.02 0.72 -3.80
N GLU A 208 16.39 0.63 -2.52
CA GLU A 208 17.38 1.51 -1.93
C GLU A 208 18.67 1.54 -2.75
N GLY A 209 19.19 2.74 -2.95
CA GLY A 209 20.43 2.97 -3.64
C GLY A 209 20.24 3.33 -5.12
N ILE A 210 19.02 3.23 -5.66
CA ILE A 210 18.67 3.77 -6.99
C ILE A 210 17.36 4.57 -7.00
N ASP A 211 16.69 4.66 -5.86
CA ASP A 211 15.44 5.37 -5.54
C ASP A 211 15.49 6.89 -5.75
N THR A 212 16.69 7.47 -5.71
CA THR A 212 16.94 8.91 -5.95
C THR A 212 18.03 9.12 -6.98
N PHE A 213 18.05 10.30 -7.61
CA PHE A 213 19.06 10.63 -8.62
C PHE A 213 20.47 10.56 -8.06
N GLU A 214 20.72 11.13 -6.88
CA GLU A 214 22.02 11.21 -6.21
C GLU A 214 22.58 9.82 -5.90
N LYS A 215 21.71 8.90 -5.45
CA LYS A 215 22.11 7.50 -5.19
C LYS A 215 22.31 6.71 -6.48
N ARG A 216 21.50 6.98 -7.51
CA ARG A 216 21.49 6.26 -8.80
C ARG A 216 22.64 6.66 -9.73
N TYR A 217 22.94 7.96 -9.82
CA TYR A 217 23.87 8.51 -10.80
C TYR A 217 25.28 7.86 -10.74
N PRO A 218 25.91 7.69 -9.55
CA PRO A 218 27.19 7.00 -9.43
C PRO A 218 27.15 5.52 -9.88
N LYS A 219 25.97 4.92 -9.92
CA LYS A 219 25.73 3.49 -10.19
C LYS A 219 25.24 3.21 -11.60
N LEU A 220 25.03 4.22 -12.45
CA LEU A 220 24.55 4.01 -13.83
C LEU A 220 25.40 3.03 -14.63
N LYS A 221 26.72 2.99 -14.41
CA LYS A 221 27.61 2.00 -15.05
C LYS A 221 27.26 0.56 -14.70
N LEU A 222 26.68 0.32 -13.52
CA LEU A 222 26.25 -1.01 -13.06
C LEU A 222 24.97 -1.48 -13.78
N PHE A 223 24.12 -0.55 -14.24
CA PHE A 223 22.86 -0.91 -14.91
C PHE A 223 23.10 -1.69 -16.20
N ARG A 224 24.21 -1.41 -16.90
CA ARG A 224 24.65 -2.16 -18.09
C ARG A 224 24.95 -3.64 -17.80
N LYS A 225 25.15 -4.01 -16.53
CA LYS A 225 25.42 -5.38 -16.08
C LYS A 225 24.15 -6.12 -15.66
N TYR A 226 23.00 -5.44 -15.56
CA TYR A 226 21.75 -6.12 -15.22
C TYR A 226 21.32 -7.06 -16.32
N LYS A 227 20.82 -8.23 -15.91
CA LYS A 227 20.15 -9.16 -16.80
C LYS A 227 18.74 -8.63 -17.03
N ALA A 228 18.53 -7.91 -18.13
CA ALA A 228 17.23 -7.33 -18.44
C ALA A 228 16.47 -8.19 -19.47
N PHE A 229 15.14 -8.10 -19.46
CA PHE A 229 14.27 -8.75 -20.43
C PHE A 229 13.23 -7.75 -20.92
N ARG A 230 13.00 -7.67 -22.22
CA ARG A 230 12.03 -6.75 -22.80
C ARG A 230 10.61 -7.25 -22.54
N LEU A 231 9.81 -6.43 -21.84
CA LEU A 231 8.40 -6.69 -21.61
C LEU A 231 7.55 -6.08 -22.74
N ALA A 232 7.55 -4.76 -22.87
CA ALA A 232 6.72 -4.04 -23.82
C ALA A 232 7.50 -2.94 -24.52
N ARG A 233 6.94 -2.49 -25.65
CA ARG A 233 7.45 -1.35 -26.43
C ARG A 233 6.26 -0.56 -26.96
N TRP A 234 6.33 0.75 -26.81
CA TRP A 234 5.36 1.71 -27.34
C TRP A 234 6.10 3.01 -27.66
N ALA A 235 5.64 3.74 -28.68
CA ALA A 235 6.31 4.93 -29.17
C ALA A 235 7.86 4.76 -29.27
N ASP A 236 8.61 5.63 -28.61
CA ASP A 236 10.07 5.63 -28.49
C ASP A 236 10.62 4.95 -27.22
N LYS A 237 9.74 4.30 -26.44
CA LYS A 237 10.02 3.74 -25.12
C LYS A 237 10.09 2.23 -25.15
N VAL A 238 10.93 1.69 -24.28
CA VAL A 238 11.00 0.25 -24.02
C VAL A 238 10.95 0.00 -22.52
N LEU A 239 10.09 -0.93 -22.12
CA LEU A 239 10.01 -1.39 -20.74
C LEU A 239 10.74 -2.71 -20.58
N VAL A 240 11.62 -2.77 -19.58
CA VAL A 240 12.38 -3.98 -19.27
C VAL A 240 12.10 -4.49 -17.86
N VAL A 241 12.11 -5.81 -17.70
CA VAL A 241 12.13 -6.51 -16.42
C VAL A 241 13.57 -6.73 -16.00
N ILE A 242 13.86 -6.47 -14.73
CA ILE A 242 15.09 -6.93 -14.09
C ILE A 242 14.72 -7.94 -13.00
N PRO A 243 14.86 -9.26 -13.23
CA PRO A 243 14.50 -10.27 -12.25
C PRO A 243 15.52 -10.35 -11.11
N LEU A 244 15.03 -10.72 -9.92
CA LEU A 244 15.82 -10.89 -8.70
C LEU A 244 16.79 -12.08 -8.69
N LYS A 245 16.79 -12.94 -9.72
CA LYS A 245 17.59 -14.17 -9.70
C LYS A 245 19.04 -13.82 -9.34
N PRO A 246 19.68 -14.50 -8.37
CA PRO A 246 20.93 -14.05 -7.76
C PRO A 246 21.97 -13.72 -8.82
N ILE A 247 22.17 -12.42 -9.02
CA ILE A 247 23.33 -11.89 -9.72
C ILE A 247 24.48 -12.14 -8.74
N GLY A 248 25.41 -13.04 -9.09
CA GLY A 248 26.38 -13.63 -8.15
C GLY A 248 26.97 -12.65 -7.13
N ARG A 249 27.01 -13.07 -5.86
CA ARG A 249 27.47 -12.49 -4.56
C ARG A 249 27.87 -11.00 -4.39
N ARG A 250 28.22 -10.22 -5.42
CA ARG A 250 28.71 -8.82 -5.31
C ARG A 250 27.65 -7.73 -5.55
N LEU A 251 26.43 -8.06 -5.98
CA LEU A 251 25.37 -7.07 -6.28
C LEU A 251 24.17 -7.14 -5.30
N LEU A 252 24.27 -7.93 -4.23
CA LEU A 252 23.18 -8.22 -3.30
C LEU A 252 22.73 -7.02 -2.44
N ALA A 253 23.54 -5.96 -2.34
CA ALA A 253 23.17 -4.75 -1.61
C ALA A 253 22.13 -3.86 -2.32
N PHE A 254 21.62 -4.25 -3.50
CA PHE A 254 20.74 -3.43 -4.34
C PHE A 254 19.39 -4.09 -4.68
N ALA A 255 19.12 -5.28 -4.12
CA ALA A 255 17.92 -6.05 -4.42
C ALA A 255 17.15 -6.34 -3.12
N PRO A 256 16.09 -5.58 -2.80
CA PRO A 256 15.17 -5.96 -1.76
C PRO A 256 14.49 -7.27 -2.17
N SER A 257 14.07 -8.00 -1.15
CA SER A 257 13.72 -9.41 -1.12
C SER A 257 12.58 -9.86 -2.06
N SER A 258 12.04 -8.98 -2.92
CA SER A 258 10.87 -9.29 -3.78
C SER A 258 10.70 -8.46 -5.07
N MET A 259 11.68 -7.63 -5.51
CA MET A 259 11.41 -6.64 -6.58
C MET A 259 12.03 -6.93 -7.95
N CYS A 260 11.17 -6.99 -8.97
CA CYS A 260 11.56 -6.65 -10.34
C CYS A 260 11.54 -5.12 -10.49
N THR A 261 12.68 -4.50 -10.81
CA THR A 261 12.76 -3.07 -11.13
C THR A 261 12.47 -2.87 -12.62
N TRP A 262 11.68 -1.87 -12.95
CA TRP A 262 11.20 -1.60 -14.30
C TRP A 262 11.69 -0.24 -14.75
N CYS A 263 12.40 -0.18 -15.87
CA CYS A 263 12.86 1.07 -16.44
C CYS A 263 12.29 1.22 -17.85
N SER A 264 11.57 2.32 -18.07
CA SER A 264 11.35 2.84 -19.40
C SER A 264 12.66 3.47 -19.90
N MET A 265 13.07 3.19 -21.13
CA MET A 265 14.29 3.77 -21.73
C MET A 265 14.01 4.38 -23.10
N ARG A 266 14.69 5.49 -23.40
CA ARG A 266 14.68 6.14 -24.72
C ARG A 266 15.59 5.41 -25.72
N ARG A 267 15.03 5.03 -26.87
CA ARG A 267 15.69 4.25 -27.92
C ARG A 267 16.93 4.91 -28.51
N PRO A 268 18.02 4.14 -28.80
CA PRO A 268 19.00 4.34 -29.87
C PRO A 268 18.98 5.66 -30.60
#